data_AF-A0A7G5XBU1-F1
#
_entry.id   AF-A0A7G5XBU1-F1
#
_cell.length_a   1.000
_cell.length_b   1.000
_cell.length_c   1.000
_cell.angle_alpha   90.00
_cell.angle_beta   90.00
_cell.angle_gamma   90.00
#
_symmetry.space_group_name_H-M   'P 1'
#
loop_
_entity.id
_entity.type
_entity.pdbx_description
1 polymer ?
#
loop_
_entity_poly.entity_id
_entity_poly.type
_entity_poly.pdbx_seq_one_letter_code
_entity_poly.pdbx_strand_id
1 'polypeptide(L)'
;MNSIIKKTNSGLDHLDIIIADIDGLISNKQDFIAFILIALGIEFMGSFYDEKDFNDFGQSDTRFKNALSNLFKNKWYKNNGDWMFKDFRGPLIHQYRPGDTILLTSNCKNKADLKLHLRSVDGKKIFVLEQLFSDFKLAVQKFNNEIKKASNSLNKAKINDGFMSIVEINFSDQDKILGQPTHFPESSGTTTYNPTVLTNSKKKS
;
A
#
# COMPACT_ATOMS: atom_id res chain seq x y z
N MET A 1 -3.77 -4.04 32.17
CA MET A 1 -3.94 -4.21 30.71
C MET A 1 -3.17 -5.44 30.24
N ASN A 2 -3.85 -6.48 29.79
CA ASN A 2 -3.21 -7.67 29.21
C ASN A 2 -3.53 -7.72 27.72
N SER A 3 -2.51 -7.57 26.86
CA SER A 3 -2.64 -7.82 25.42
C SER A 3 -2.31 -9.28 25.14
N ILE A 4 -3.23 -9.99 24.49
CA ILE A 4 -2.97 -11.35 24.00
C ILE A 4 -2.70 -11.25 22.50
N ILE A 5 -1.49 -11.63 22.08
CA ILE A 5 -1.16 -11.79 20.67
C ILE A 5 -1.89 -13.04 20.19
N LYS A 6 -2.92 -12.87 19.33
CA LYS A 6 -3.73 -13.99 18.85
C LYS A 6 -3.02 -14.82 17.79
N LYS A 7 -2.19 -14.19 16.95
CA LYS A 7 -1.43 -14.87 15.89
C LYS A 7 -0.31 -13.97 15.38
N THR A 8 0.89 -14.51 15.26
CA THR A 8 1.99 -13.95 14.47
C THR A 8 2.07 -14.73 13.16
N ASN A 9 1.88 -14.05 12.03
CA ASN A 9 2.07 -14.67 10.71
C ASN A 9 3.53 -14.55 10.28
N SER A 10 4.09 -15.61 9.70
CA SER A 10 5.41 -15.55 9.04
C SER A 10 5.35 -14.69 7.77
N GLY A 11 6.51 -14.41 7.15
CA GLY A 11 6.54 -13.63 5.91
C GLY A 11 5.80 -14.30 4.76
N LEU A 12 5.85 -15.63 4.75
CA LEU A 12 5.12 -16.48 3.81
C LEU A 12 3.61 -16.41 4.03
N ASP A 13 3.17 -16.59 5.28
CA ASP A 13 1.75 -16.51 5.62
C ASP A 13 1.18 -15.13 5.26
N HIS A 14 1.99 -14.08 5.39
CA HIS A 14 1.57 -12.73 5.04
C HIS A 14 1.41 -12.53 3.52
N LEU A 15 2.25 -13.14 2.68
CA LEU A 15 2.09 -13.09 1.22
C LEU A 15 0.81 -13.79 0.76
N ASP A 16 0.46 -14.93 1.38
CA ASP A 16 -0.79 -15.63 1.07
C ASP A 16 -2.02 -14.77 1.43
N ILE A 17 -1.96 -14.02 2.53
CA ILE A 17 -2.98 -13.02 2.89
C ILE A 17 -3.07 -11.91 1.84
N ILE A 18 -1.95 -11.33 1.42
CA ILE A 18 -1.92 -10.27 0.40
C ILE A 18 -2.56 -10.77 -0.92
N ILE A 19 -2.25 -12.00 -1.35
CA ILE A 19 -2.87 -12.61 -2.54
C ILE A 19 -4.38 -12.74 -2.35
N ALA A 20 -4.82 -13.29 -1.22
CA ALA A 20 -6.24 -13.49 -0.94
C ALA A 20 -7.01 -12.17 -0.90
N ASP A 21 -6.43 -11.12 -0.31
CA ASP A 21 -7.00 -9.78 -0.26
C ASP A 21 -7.15 -9.20 -1.67
N ILE A 22 -6.11 -9.30 -2.51
CA ILE A 22 -6.16 -8.82 -3.90
C ILE A 22 -7.22 -9.59 -4.72
N ASP A 23 -7.29 -10.91 -4.58
CA ASP A 23 -8.33 -11.74 -5.23
C ASP A 23 -9.74 -11.31 -4.79
N GLY A 24 -9.93 -11.03 -3.50
CA GLY A 24 -11.16 -10.48 -2.95
C GLY A 24 -11.53 -9.12 -3.54
N LEU A 25 -10.57 -8.19 -3.65
CA LEU A 25 -10.77 -6.87 -4.25
C LEU A 25 -11.15 -6.98 -5.73
N ILE A 26 -10.46 -7.82 -6.51
CA ILE A 26 -10.78 -8.06 -7.93
C ILE A 26 -12.20 -8.62 -8.06
N SER A 27 -12.56 -9.60 -7.23
CA SER A 27 -13.89 -10.22 -7.23
C SER A 27 -15.01 -9.21 -6.92
N ASN A 28 -14.73 -8.25 -6.05
CA ASN A 28 -15.62 -7.14 -5.70
C ASN A 28 -15.48 -5.91 -6.61
N LYS A 29 -14.73 -6.01 -7.71
CA LYS A 29 -14.48 -4.93 -8.68
C LYS A 29 -13.87 -3.65 -8.06
N GLN A 30 -13.11 -3.81 -6.99
CA GLN A 30 -12.36 -2.76 -6.30
C GLN A 30 -10.95 -2.65 -6.90
N ASP A 31 -10.89 -2.35 -8.18
CA ASP A 31 -9.67 -2.42 -9.00
C ASP A 31 -8.56 -1.46 -8.56
N PHE A 32 -8.91 -0.22 -8.21
CA PHE A 32 -7.93 0.77 -7.79
C PHE A 32 -7.16 0.35 -6.53
N ILE A 33 -7.87 -0.17 -5.52
CA ILE A 33 -7.25 -0.63 -4.27
C ILE A 33 -6.39 -1.88 -4.53
N ALA A 34 -6.83 -2.75 -5.44
CA ALA A 34 -6.05 -3.92 -5.83
C ALA A 34 -4.68 -3.52 -6.44
N PHE A 35 -4.63 -2.47 -7.26
CA PHE A 35 -3.36 -1.94 -7.77
C PHE A 35 -2.43 -1.46 -6.65
N ILE A 36 -2.97 -0.77 -5.64
CA ILE A 36 -2.22 -0.30 -4.46
C ILE A 36 -1.63 -1.49 -3.70
N LEU A 37 -2.44 -2.52 -3.41
CA LEU A 37 -1.97 -3.70 -2.70
C LEU A 37 -0.92 -4.48 -3.48
N ILE A 38 -1.02 -4.56 -4.81
CA ILE A 38 0.04 -5.15 -5.64
C ILE A 38 1.34 -4.35 -5.51
N ALA A 39 1.29 -3.02 -5.56
CA ALA A 39 2.48 -2.19 -5.41
C ALA A 39 3.16 -2.40 -4.04
N LEU A 40 2.38 -2.48 -2.96
CA LEU A 40 2.88 -2.81 -1.62
C LEU A 40 3.44 -4.23 -1.54
N GLY A 41 2.75 -5.20 -2.14
CA GLY A 41 3.20 -6.59 -2.17
C GLY A 41 4.53 -6.77 -2.90
N ILE A 42 4.76 -6.03 -3.99
CA ILE A 42 6.04 -6.01 -4.70
C ILE A 42 7.15 -5.50 -3.77
N GLU A 43 6.93 -4.38 -3.07
CA GLU A 43 7.90 -3.85 -2.11
C GLU A 43 8.17 -4.82 -0.96
N PHE A 44 7.12 -5.45 -0.43
CA PHE A 44 7.23 -6.44 0.65
C PHE A 44 8.04 -7.68 0.22
N MET A 45 7.82 -8.24 -0.97
CA MET A 45 8.67 -9.36 -1.44
C MET A 45 10.15 -8.96 -1.60
N GLY A 46 10.40 -7.70 -1.94
CA GLY A 46 11.74 -7.20 -2.18
C GLY A 46 12.58 -6.96 -0.93
N SER A 47 11.94 -6.79 0.23
CA SER A 47 12.61 -6.61 1.53
C SER A 47 13.42 -7.82 1.98
N PHE A 48 13.10 -9.01 1.44
CA PHE A 48 13.82 -10.25 1.74
C PHE A 48 15.15 -10.37 0.98
N TYR A 49 15.45 -9.44 0.06
CA TYR A 49 16.70 -9.38 -0.72
C TYR A 49 17.66 -8.29 -0.21
N ASP A 50 17.47 -7.82 1.02
CA ASP A 50 18.41 -6.92 1.69
C ASP A 50 18.62 -7.35 3.14
N GLU A 51 19.67 -6.82 3.78
CA GLU A 51 20.02 -7.09 5.18
C GLU A 51 19.49 -6.03 6.15
N LYS A 52 18.70 -5.05 5.66
CA LYS A 52 18.21 -3.92 6.46
C LYS A 52 16.94 -4.28 7.20
N ASP A 53 16.77 -3.80 8.42
CA ASP A 53 15.54 -4.06 9.16
C ASP A 53 14.33 -3.49 8.44
N PHE A 54 13.14 -4.07 8.63
CA PHE A 54 11.93 -3.57 7.98
C PHE A 54 11.63 -2.10 8.32
N ASN A 55 11.99 -1.70 9.53
CA ASN A 55 11.82 -0.34 10.06
C ASN A 55 12.85 0.67 9.53
N ASP A 56 13.88 0.22 8.80
CA ASP A 56 14.88 1.12 8.25
C ASP A 56 14.28 2.03 7.16
N PHE A 57 14.47 3.34 7.35
CA PHE A 57 14.03 4.34 6.39
C PHE A 57 14.82 4.29 5.08
N GLY A 58 14.20 4.74 3.99
CA GLY A 58 14.85 4.91 2.70
C GLY A 58 15.04 3.63 1.88
N GLN A 59 14.52 2.49 2.33
CA GLN A 59 14.69 1.21 1.61
C GLN A 59 13.60 0.92 0.57
N SER A 60 12.51 1.69 0.52
CA SER A 60 11.36 1.40 -0.35
C SER A 60 11.73 1.27 -1.83
N ASP A 61 12.57 2.16 -2.36
CA ASP A 61 13.01 2.12 -3.76
C ASP A 61 13.80 0.84 -4.06
N THR A 62 14.85 0.60 -3.28
CA THR A 62 15.68 -0.61 -3.40
C THR A 62 14.86 -1.89 -3.28
N ARG A 63 13.98 -1.98 -2.28
CA ARG A 63 13.11 -3.14 -2.06
C ARG A 63 12.18 -3.38 -3.22
N PHE A 64 11.45 -2.35 -3.65
CA PHE A 64 10.57 -2.46 -4.80
C PHE A 64 11.31 -2.96 -6.05
N LYS A 65 12.50 -2.40 -6.36
CA LYS A 65 13.31 -2.81 -7.51
C LYS A 65 13.95 -4.19 -7.34
N ASN A 66 14.25 -4.62 -6.12
CA ASN A 66 14.73 -5.97 -5.84
C ASN A 66 13.71 -7.02 -6.26
N ALA A 67 12.44 -6.84 -5.91
CA ALA A 67 11.39 -7.77 -6.33
C ALA A 67 11.26 -7.82 -7.85
N LEU A 68 11.22 -6.67 -8.53
CA LEU A 68 11.12 -6.62 -9.99
C LEU A 68 12.32 -7.31 -10.68
N SER A 69 13.53 -7.12 -10.15
CA SER A 69 14.75 -7.64 -10.75
C SER A 69 14.95 -9.14 -10.52
N ASN A 70 14.55 -9.63 -9.35
CA ASN A 70 14.80 -11.02 -8.95
C ASN A 70 13.60 -11.93 -9.22
N LEU A 71 12.36 -11.46 -9.07
CA LEU A 71 11.18 -12.34 -9.05
C LEU A 71 10.33 -12.30 -10.33
N PHE A 72 10.23 -11.15 -10.99
CA PHE A 72 9.36 -11.02 -12.16
C PHE A 72 10.01 -11.65 -13.41
N LYS A 73 9.25 -12.53 -14.09
CA LYS A 73 9.73 -13.25 -15.28
C LYS A 73 9.90 -12.35 -16.50
N ASN A 74 8.99 -11.40 -16.70
CA ASN A 74 9.04 -10.50 -17.84
C ASN A 74 10.15 -9.46 -17.62
N LYS A 75 11.17 -9.47 -18.49
CA LYS A 75 12.33 -8.57 -18.42
C LYS A 75 11.95 -7.09 -18.47
N TRP A 76 10.76 -6.76 -18.98
CA TRP A 76 10.27 -5.39 -19.00
C TRP A 76 10.24 -4.79 -17.58
N TYR A 77 9.77 -5.52 -16.57
CA TYR A 77 9.73 -5.06 -15.18
C TYR A 77 11.12 -4.67 -14.66
N LYS A 78 12.09 -5.58 -14.82
CA LYS A 78 13.49 -5.36 -14.44
C LYS A 78 14.08 -4.13 -15.12
N ASN A 79 13.83 -3.98 -16.42
CA ASN A 79 14.40 -2.88 -17.21
C ASN A 79 13.74 -1.52 -16.93
N ASN A 80 12.60 -1.48 -16.23
CA ASN A 80 11.82 -0.26 -15.98
C ASN A 80 11.61 -0.02 -14.47
N GLY A 81 12.47 -0.58 -13.62
CA GLY A 81 12.31 -0.52 -12.16
C GLY A 81 12.19 0.90 -11.60
N ASP A 82 13.10 1.81 -12.00
CA ASP A 82 13.07 3.21 -11.53
C ASP A 82 11.78 3.92 -11.98
N TRP A 83 11.37 3.69 -13.23
CA TRP A 83 10.14 4.26 -13.78
C TRP A 83 8.91 3.72 -13.06
N MET A 84 8.85 2.40 -12.78
CA MET A 84 7.74 1.82 -12.04
C MET A 84 7.69 2.30 -10.60
N PHE A 85 8.84 2.44 -9.93
CA PHE A 85 8.87 2.99 -8.58
C PHE A 85 8.30 4.41 -8.55
N LYS A 86 8.76 5.26 -9.47
CA LYS A 86 8.37 6.67 -9.55
C LYS A 86 6.93 6.88 -10.02
N ASP A 87 6.52 6.22 -11.11
CA ASP A 87 5.30 6.58 -11.83
C ASP A 87 4.13 5.61 -11.55
N PHE A 88 4.41 4.37 -11.14
CA PHE A 88 3.38 3.41 -10.71
C PHE A 88 3.23 3.42 -9.20
N ARG A 89 4.26 3.02 -8.44
CA ARG A 89 4.17 2.87 -6.97
C ARG A 89 3.99 4.22 -6.27
N GLY A 90 4.80 5.23 -6.60
CA GLY A 90 4.80 6.53 -5.92
C GLY A 90 3.40 7.17 -5.82
N PRO A 91 2.73 7.50 -6.93
CA PRO A 91 1.39 8.09 -6.95
C PRO A 91 0.33 7.22 -6.28
N LEU A 92 0.38 5.91 -6.49
CA LEU A 92 -0.59 4.98 -5.88
C LEU A 92 -0.53 5.00 -4.36
N ILE A 93 0.67 4.96 -3.78
CA ILE A 93 0.85 4.87 -2.32
C ILE A 93 0.76 6.23 -1.65
N HIS A 94 1.35 7.28 -2.23
CA HIS A 94 1.48 8.58 -1.57
C HIS A 94 0.39 9.59 -1.91
N GLN A 95 -0.33 9.38 -3.02
CA GLN A 95 -1.30 10.36 -3.53
C GLN A 95 -2.68 9.75 -3.80
N TYR A 96 -2.85 8.43 -3.66
CA TYR A 96 -4.08 7.71 -3.96
C TYR A 96 -4.62 8.04 -5.37
N ARG A 97 -3.73 8.14 -6.36
CA ARG A 97 -4.07 8.41 -7.77
C ARG A 97 -3.10 7.72 -8.72
N PRO A 98 -3.46 7.46 -9.99
CA PRO A 98 -2.50 7.00 -10.98
C PRO A 98 -1.47 8.10 -11.31
N GLY A 99 -0.25 7.69 -11.68
CA GLY A 99 0.74 8.60 -12.26
C GLY A 99 0.32 9.09 -13.65
N ASP A 100 0.87 10.24 -14.06
CA ASP A 100 0.47 10.88 -15.32
C ASP A 100 0.87 10.07 -16.57
N THR A 101 1.87 9.21 -16.44
CA THR A 101 2.44 8.36 -17.50
C THR A 101 1.83 6.96 -17.56
N ILE A 102 0.83 6.65 -16.72
CA ILE A 102 0.20 5.34 -16.67
C ILE A 102 -1.31 5.41 -16.95
N LEU A 103 -1.85 4.30 -17.43
CA LEU A 103 -3.28 4.06 -17.55
C LEU A 103 -3.61 2.77 -16.80
N LEU A 104 -4.55 2.86 -15.86
CA LEU A 104 -5.03 1.71 -15.10
C LEU A 104 -6.35 1.23 -15.71
N THR A 105 -6.47 -0.07 -15.94
CA THR A 105 -7.71 -0.69 -16.38
C THR A 105 -7.83 -2.11 -15.84
N SER A 106 -9.01 -2.71 -15.94
CA SER A 106 -9.31 -4.03 -15.40
C SER A 106 -10.24 -4.79 -16.34
N ASN A 107 -10.10 -6.11 -16.35
CA ASN A 107 -11.03 -7.00 -17.02
C ASN A 107 -12.35 -7.09 -16.24
N CYS A 108 -12.29 -7.15 -14.91
CA CYS A 108 -13.46 -7.34 -14.04
C CYS A 108 -14.49 -6.22 -14.15
N LYS A 109 -14.04 -4.97 -14.37
CA LYS A 109 -14.87 -3.78 -14.51
C LYS A 109 -15.02 -3.31 -15.95
N ASN A 110 -13.92 -3.21 -16.69
CA ASN A 110 -13.90 -2.57 -18.01
C ASN A 110 -13.79 -3.56 -19.18
N LYS A 111 -13.77 -4.87 -18.92
CA LYS A 111 -13.59 -5.92 -19.94
C LYS A 111 -12.34 -5.74 -20.81
N ALA A 112 -11.30 -5.12 -20.25
CA ALA A 112 -10.04 -4.92 -20.94
C ALA A 112 -9.40 -6.27 -21.32
N ASP A 113 -8.85 -6.37 -22.54
CA ASP A 113 -8.04 -7.51 -22.96
C ASP A 113 -6.72 -7.53 -22.16
N LEU A 114 -6.40 -8.66 -21.54
CA LEU A 114 -5.17 -8.87 -20.78
C LEU A 114 -3.92 -8.60 -21.62
N LYS A 115 -3.98 -8.81 -22.95
CA LYS A 115 -2.88 -8.54 -23.89
C LYS A 115 -2.53 -7.06 -24.04
N LEU A 116 -3.36 -6.15 -23.51
CA LEU A 116 -3.06 -4.71 -23.46
C LEU A 116 -2.06 -4.37 -22.36
N HIS A 117 -1.85 -5.26 -21.39
CA HIS A 117 -0.91 -5.05 -20.30
C HIS A 117 0.49 -4.73 -20.85
N LEU A 118 1.08 -3.65 -20.36
CA LEU A 118 2.35 -3.05 -20.79
C LEU A 118 2.39 -2.55 -22.23
N ARG A 119 1.26 -2.43 -22.93
CA ARG A 119 1.24 -1.66 -24.19
C ARG A 119 1.32 -0.16 -23.90
N SER A 120 1.84 0.58 -24.87
CA SER A 120 1.85 2.04 -24.84
C SER A 120 0.73 2.60 -25.70
N VAL A 121 -0.04 3.56 -25.18
CA VAL A 121 -1.06 4.34 -25.90
C VAL A 121 -0.89 5.79 -25.50
N ASP A 122 -0.77 6.68 -26.48
CA ASP A 122 -0.58 8.12 -26.27
C ASP A 122 0.56 8.48 -25.30
N GLY A 123 1.68 7.74 -25.41
CA GLY A 123 2.84 7.90 -24.54
C GLY A 123 2.66 7.37 -23.11
N LYS A 124 1.51 6.78 -22.76
CA LYS A 124 1.23 6.21 -21.45
C LYS A 124 1.29 4.68 -21.47
N LYS A 125 1.73 4.09 -20.37
CA LYS A 125 1.81 2.63 -20.20
C LYS A 125 0.53 2.09 -19.59
N ILE A 126 -0.05 1.05 -20.19
CA ILE A 126 -1.26 0.41 -19.69
C ILE A 126 -0.91 -0.67 -18.67
N PHE A 127 -1.56 -0.63 -17.51
CA PHE A 127 -1.61 -1.72 -16.56
C PHE A 127 -3.02 -2.31 -16.55
N VAL A 128 -3.15 -3.54 -17.05
CA VAL A 128 -4.36 -4.37 -16.84
C VAL A 128 -4.21 -5.13 -15.53
N LEU A 129 -5.14 -4.92 -14.60
CA LEU A 129 -5.08 -5.41 -13.22
C LEU A 129 -4.84 -6.91 -13.12
N GLU A 130 -5.65 -7.71 -13.81
CA GLU A 130 -5.63 -9.17 -13.70
C GLU A 130 -4.35 -9.75 -14.29
N GLN A 131 -3.81 -9.15 -15.35
CA GLN A 131 -2.51 -9.56 -15.90
C GLN A 131 -1.37 -9.18 -14.96
N LEU A 132 -1.39 -7.95 -14.39
CA LEU A 132 -0.40 -7.54 -13.39
C LEU A 132 -0.43 -8.46 -12.17
N PHE A 133 -1.62 -8.81 -11.70
CA PHE A 133 -1.79 -9.70 -10.56
C PHE A 133 -1.35 -11.14 -10.87
N SER A 134 -1.60 -11.62 -12.09
CA SER A 134 -1.06 -12.91 -12.56
C SER A 134 0.48 -12.91 -12.53
N ASP A 135 1.11 -11.84 -13.03
CA ASP A 135 2.57 -11.69 -13.00
C ASP A 135 3.10 -11.64 -11.55
N PHE A 136 2.38 -10.95 -10.66
CA PHE A 136 2.69 -10.91 -9.23
C PHE A 136 2.57 -12.29 -8.56
N LYS A 137 1.51 -13.08 -8.85
CA LYS A 137 1.39 -14.45 -8.33
C LYS A 137 2.53 -15.36 -8.79
N LEU A 138 2.97 -15.22 -10.05
CA LEU A 138 4.13 -15.95 -10.55
C LEU A 138 5.42 -15.52 -9.84
N ALA A 139 5.57 -14.24 -9.51
CA ALA A 139 6.68 -13.74 -8.70
C ALA A 139 6.67 -14.33 -7.28
N VAL A 140 5.51 -14.39 -6.62
CA VAL A 140 5.34 -15.05 -5.30
C VAL A 140 5.67 -16.54 -5.38
N GLN A 141 5.21 -17.24 -6.42
CA GLN A 141 5.57 -18.65 -6.62
C GLN A 141 7.08 -18.85 -6.78
N LYS A 142 7.75 -17.96 -7.52
CA LYS A 142 9.21 -17.99 -7.64
C LYS A 142 9.89 -17.76 -6.29
N PHE A 143 9.44 -16.77 -5.54
CA PHE A 143 9.94 -16.49 -4.19
C PHE A 143 9.83 -17.71 -3.26
N ASN A 144 8.64 -18.33 -3.21
CA ASN A 144 8.41 -19.55 -2.42
C ASN A 144 9.35 -20.69 -2.83
N ASN A 145 9.66 -20.82 -4.12
CA ASN A 145 10.63 -21.81 -4.60
C ASN A 145 12.07 -21.48 -4.21
N GLU A 146 12.47 -20.21 -4.18
CA GLU A 146 13.79 -19.79 -3.72
C GLU A 146 13.98 -20.04 -2.22
N ILE A 147 12.93 -19.85 -1.42
CA ILE A 147 12.92 -20.20 0.02
C ILE A 147 13.11 -21.70 0.21
N LYS A 148 12.32 -22.53 -0.50
CA LYS A 148 12.42 -24.00 -0.42
C LYS A 148 13.81 -24.52 -0.81
N LYS A 149 14.47 -23.84 -1.74
CA LYS A 149 15.84 -24.16 -2.18
C LYS A 149 16.92 -23.56 -1.27
N ALA A 150 16.53 -22.88 -0.20
CA ALA A 150 17.42 -22.19 0.74
C ALA A 150 18.41 -21.23 0.05
N SER A 151 17.96 -20.52 -0.99
CA SER A 151 18.79 -19.59 -1.77
C SER A 151 19.59 -18.64 -0.87
N ASN A 152 20.87 -18.43 -1.19
CA ASN A 152 21.76 -17.55 -0.44
C ASN A 152 21.47 -16.06 -0.66
N SER A 153 20.64 -15.72 -1.66
CA SER A 153 20.25 -14.33 -1.97
C SER A 153 19.15 -13.78 -1.05
N LEU A 154 18.58 -14.62 -0.18
CA LEU A 154 17.48 -14.25 0.70
C LEU A 154 17.96 -14.11 2.14
N ASN A 155 17.47 -13.08 2.84
CA ASN A 155 17.66 -12.93 4.27
C ASN A 155 16.74 -13.92 5.01
N LYS A 156 17.34 -15.00 5.51
CA LYS A 156 16.65 -16.09 6.21
C LYS A 156 16.11 -15.72 7.59
N ALA A 157 16.70 -14.71 8.24
CA ALA A 157 16.21 -14.22 9.52
C ALA A 157 14.83 -13.61 9.34
N LYS A 158 14.71 -12.68 8.38
CA LYS A 158 13.45 -12.04 8.01
C LYS A 158 12.37 -13.05 7.67
N ILE A 159 12.65 -14.07 6.86
CA ILE A 159 11.62 -15.05 6.45
C ILE A 159 10.84 -15.63 7.65
N ASN A 160 11.53 -15.83 8.78
CA ASN A 160 10.97 -16.44 9.98
C ASN A 160 10.45 -15.42 11.02
N ASP A 161 10.60 -14.12 10.77
CA ASP A 161 10.11 -13.08 11.68
C ASP A 161 8.58 -13.01 11.64
N GLY A 162 7.98 -12.66 12.78
CA GLY A 162 6.55 -12.39 12.87
C GLY A 162 6.23 -10.99 12.33
N PHE A 163 5.62 -10.90 11.15
CA PHE A 163 5.43 -9.62 10.46
C PHE A 163 4.14 -8.90 10.80
N MET A 164 3.11 -9.66 11.16
CA MET A 164 1.81 -9.11 11.47
C MET A 164 1.33 -9.71 12.79
N SER A 165 1.05 -8.82 13.74
CA SER A 165 0.39 -9.14 14.99
C SER A 165 -0.87 -8.30 15.09
N ILE A 166 -2.03 -8.94 14.98
CA ILE A 166 -3.30 -8.32 15.37
C ILE A 166 -3.55 -8.77 16.82
N VAL A 167 -3.57 -7.80 17.73
CA VAL A 167 -3.77 -8.05 19.16
C VAL A 167 -5.21 -7.80 19.54
N GLU A 168 -5.79 -8.69 20.35
CA GLU A 168 -7.02 -8.38 21.05
C GLU A 168 -6.66 -7.66 22.35
N ILE A 169 -7.29 -6.50 22.57
CA ILE A 169 -7.14 -5.73 23.79
C ILE A 169 -8.38 -5.95 24.63
N ASN A 170 -8.22 -6.66 25.74
CA ASN A 170 -9.28 -6.82 26.74
C ASN A 170 -9.06 -5.79 27.85
N PHE A 171 -10.04 -4.90 28.01
CA PHE A 171 -10.09 -3.97 29.13
C PHE A 171 -10.72 -4.67 30.34
N SER A 172 -10.09 -4.56 31.51
CA SER A 172 -10.74 -4.96 32.76
C SER A 172 -11.85 -3.95 33.12
N ASP A 173 -12.80 -4.34 33.96
CA ASP A 173 -13.85 -3.41 34.40
C ASP A 173 -13.29 -2.21 35.20
N GLN A 174 -12.09 -2.31 35.76
CA GLN A 174 -11.39 -1.18 36.39
C GLN A 174 -10.81 -0.19 35.36
N ASP A 175 -10.43 -0.66 34.17
CA ASP A 175 -9.94 0.19 33.09
C ASP A 175 -11.07 1.01 32.44
N LYS A 176 -12.34 0.58 32.58
CA LYS A 176 -13.51 1.33 32.11
C LYS A 176 -13.87 2.53 32.99
N ILE A 177 -13.47 2.53 34.26
CA ILE A 177 -13.80 3.57 35.25
C ILE A 177 -12.86 4.79 35.13
N LEU A 178 -11.68 4.62 34.52
CA LEU A 178 -10.71 5.69 34.26
C LEU A 178 -11.00 6.53 33.00
N GLY A 179 -12.08 6.21 32.28
CA GLY A 179 -12.67 7.11 31.28
C GLY A 179 -13.34 8.30 31.96
N GLN A 180 -12.56 9.16 32.62
CA GLN A 180 -13.08 10.47 33.01
C GLN A 180 -13.53 11.20 31.73
N PRO A 181 -14.71 11.85 31.72
CA PRO A 181 -15.03 12.78 30.66
C PRO A 181 -13.96 13.86 30.72
N THR A 182 -13.15 13.97 29.67
CA THR A 182 -12.32 15.14 29.47
C THR A 182 -13.27 16.32 29.39
N HIS A 183 -13.36 17.08 30.47
CA HIS A 183 -13.91 18.43 30.44
C HIS A 183 -13.07 19.20 29.41
N PHE A 184 -13.63 19.42 28.22
CA PHE A 184 -13.16 20.52 27.38
C PHE A 184 -13.31 21.77 28.24
N PRO A 185 -12.24 22.57 28.46
CA PRO A 185 -12.40 23.84 29.14
C PRO A 185 -13.37 24.68 28.30
N GLU A 186 -14.53 25.02 28.88
CA GLU A 186 -15.38 26.05 28.31
C GLU A 186 -14.55 27.32 28.20
N SER A 187 -14.33 27.77 26.97
CA SER A 187 -13.72 29.07 26.70
C SER A 187 -14.68 30.15 27.21
N SER A 188 -14.48 30.58 28.44
CA SER A 188 -15.03 31.83 28.96
C SER A 188 -14.34 32.99 28.26
N GLY A 189 -14.95 33.43 27.16
CA GLY A 189 -14.50 34.57 26.37
C GLY A 189 -15.69 35.31 25.81
N THR A 190 -16.44 35.98 26.68
CA THR A 190 -17.40 37.02 26.28
C THR A 190 -16.65 38.12 25.54
N THR A 191 -16.74 38.13 24.21
CA THR A 191 -16.47 39.34 23.42
C THR A 191 -17.71 39.62 22.60
N THR A 192 -18.51 40.56 23.08
CA THR A 192 -19.63 41.15 22.35
C THR A 192 -19.11 41.85 21.10
N TYR A 193 -19.44 41.34 19.92
CA TYR A 193 -19.21 42.04 18.66
C TYR A 193 -20.44 42.90 18.35
N ASN A 194 -20.29 44.22 18.51
CA ASN A 194 -21.27 45.21 18.06
C ASN A 194 -21.11 45.45 16.55
N PRO A 195 -22.13 45.19 15.72
CA PRO A 195 -22.08 45.56 14.31
C PRO A 195 -22.32 47.07 14.19
N THR A 196 -21.26 47.84 13.92
CA THR A 196 -21.42 49.25 13.53
C THR A 196 -21.77 49.31 12.05
N VAL A 197 -22.97 49.86 11.82
CA VAL A 197 -23.56 50.21 10.53
C VAL A 197 -22.63 51.13 9.74
N LEU A 198 -22.21 50.70 8.55
CA LEU A 198 -21.64 51.59 7.53
C LEU A 198 -22.77 52.10 6.63
N THR A 199 -23.24 53.30 6.92
CA THR A 199 -24.14 54.07 6.06
C THR A 199 -23.40 54.54 4.82
N ASN A 200 -23.94 54.20 3.65
CA ASN A 200 -23.64 54.88 2.39
C ASN A 200 -23.97 56.37 2.50
N SER A 201 -23.02 57.24 2.18
CA SER A 201 -23.33 58.61 1.76
C SER A 201 -22.57 58.96 0.48
N LYS A 202 -23.35 59.24 -0.57
CA LYS A 202 -22.92 60.05 -1.71
C LYS A 202 -22.83 61.51 -1.25
N LYS A 203 -21.76 62.23 -1.61
CA LYS A 203 -21.88 63.56 -2.27
C LYS A 203 -20.53 64.11 -2.77
N LYS A 204 -20.55 64.45 -4.07
CA LYS A 204 -19.86 65.51 -4.81
C LYS A 204 -18.90 66.43 -4.03
N SER A 205 -17.70 66.59 -4.56
CA SER A 205 -17.30 67.83 -5.26
C SER A 205 -16.40 67.47 -6.44
#